data_AF-A0AAP0Q4X5-F1
#
_entry.id   AF-A0AAP0Q4X5-F1
#
_cell.length_a   1.000
_cell.length_b   1.000
_cell.length_c   1.000
_cell.angle_alpha   90.00
_cell.angle_beta   90.00
_cell.angle_gamma   90.00
#
_symmetry.space_group_name_H-M   'P 1'
#
loop_
_entity.id
_entity.type
_entity.pdbx_description
1 polymer ?
#
loop_
_entity_poly.entity_id
_entity_poly.type
_entity_poly.pdbx_seq_one_letter_code
_entity_poly.pdbx_strand_id
1 'polypeptide(L)'
;MARGEDGGQTVYVQEASNGKLFSLKLDAREVLWVQRVIAKAIGKQQWVRRNFRGDSGMLIFQTLENHAGKMMRIWRTGERGWDTILVPGNANRGWATFLNGLVVEAEETQRFPTNVRPLPLEPGTSWTPN
;
A
#
# COMPACT_ATOMS: atom_id res chain seq x y z
N MET A 1 18.29 -8.12 4.21
CA MET A 1 17.45 -7.85 3.01
C MET A 1 17.80 -8.91 1.97
N ALA A 2 16.85 -9.71 1.52
CA ALA A 2 17.11 -10.76 0.54
C ALA A 2 16.94 -10.18 -0.88
N ARG A 3 18.03 -10.16 -1.65
CA ARG A 3 18.01 -9.91 -3.10
C ARG A 3 17.10 -10.95 -3.75
N GLY A 4 15.99 -10.51 -4.37
CA GLY A 4 15.18 -11.36 -5.22
C GLY A 4 15.90 -11.62 -6.55
N GLU A 5 15.78 -12.84 -7.07
CA GLU A 5 16.55 -13.43 -8.19
C GLU A 5 16.41 -12.75 -9.57
N ASP A 6 15.78 -11.58 -9.71
CA ASP A 6 15.65 -10.87 -11.00
C ASP A 6 16.17 -9.43 -10.96
N GLY A 7 17.07 -9.09 -10.03
CA GLY A 7 17.77 -7.79 -10.01
C GLY A 7 16.91 -6.57 -9.67
N GLY A 8 15.60 -6.72 -9.50
CA GLY A 8 14.67 -5.68 -9.09
C GLY A 8 14.38 -5.69 -7.59
N GLN A 9 14.25 -4.50 -6.99
CA GLN A 9 13.83 -4.38 -5.60
C GLN A 9 12.41 -4.91 -5.41
N THR A 10 12.27 -5.78 -4.41
CA THR A 10 11.01 -6.45 -4.08
C THR A 10 10.65 -6.17 -2.62
N VAL A 11 9.39 -5.91 -2.34
CA VAL A 11 8.83 -5.77 -1.00
C VAL A 11 7.99 -6.99 -0.65
N TYR A 12 8.25 -7.59 0.50
CA TYR A 12 7.39 -8.63 1.06
C TYR A 12 6.46 -8.01 2.09
N VAL A 13 5.17 -8.10 1.85
CA VAL A 13 4.15 -7.70 2.81
C VAL A 13 3.64 -8.93 3.52
N GLN A 14 3.65 -8.89 4.86
CA GLN A 14 3.19 -10.00 5.67
C GLN A 14 2.05 -9.55 6.59
N GLU A 15 0.99 -10.34 6.62
CA GLU A 15 -0.12 -10.20 7.56
C GLU A 15 -0.11 -11.41 8.49
N ALA A 16 -0.01 -11.18 9.80
CA ALA A 16 -0.21 -12.20 10.80
C ALA A 16 -1.61 -12.06 11.41
N SER A 17 -2.49 -13.03 11.17
CA SER A 17 -3.86 -13.02 11.68
C SER A 17 -4.36 -14.43 11.96
N ASN A 18 -5.13 -14.60 13.04
CA ASN A 18 -5.71 -15.89 13.46
C ASN A 18 -4.69 -17.05 13.54
N GLY A 19 -3.46 -16.75 14.00
CA GLY A 19 -2.37 -17.75 14.09
C GLY A 19 -1.80 -18.17 12.73
N LYS A 20 -2.17 -17.49 11.64
CA LYS A 20 -1.67 -17.75 10.29
C LYS A 20 -0.85 -16.55 9.79
N LEU A 21 0.08 -16.86 8.88
CA LEU A 21 0.87 -15.86 8.17
C LEU A 21 0.45 -15.85 6.70
N PHE A 22 0.04 -14.69 6.22
CA PHE A 22 -0.24 -14.41 4.82
C PHE A 22 0.88 -13.54 4.28
N SER A 23 1.33 -13.80 3.05
CA SER A 23 2.44 -13.07 2.45
C SER A 23 2.09 -12.67 1.03
N LEU A 24 2.47 -11.45 0.65
CA LEU A 24 2.33 -10.92 -0.69
C LEU A 24 3.65 -10.30 -1.13
N LYS A 25 4.24 -10.85 -2.18
CA LYS A 25 5.48 -10.35 -2.80
C LYS A 25 5.12 -9.31 -3.85
N LEU A 26 5.61 -8.09 -3.70
CA LEU A 26 5.37 -6.97 -4.62
C LEU A 26 6.68 -6.50 -5.26
N ASP A 27 6.69 -6.34 -6.57
CA ASP A 27 7.78 -5.64 -7.27
C ASP A 27 7.66 -4.10 -7.10
N ALA A 28 8.71 -3.37 -7.46
CA ALA A 28 8.73 -1.91 -7.31
C ALA A 28 7.57 -1.19 -8.04
N ARG A 29 7.14 -1.67 -9.22
CA ARG A 29 6.03 -1.05 -9.98
C ARG A 29 4.70 -1.31 -9.30
N GLU A 30 4.52 -2.52 -8.77
CA GLU A 30 3.36 -2.90 -7.99
C GLU A 30 3.28 -2.11 -6.69
N VAL A 31 4.40 -1.91 -5.98
CA VAL A 31 4.42 -1.07 -4.77
C VAL A 31 4.00 0.36 -5.09
N LEU A 32 4.59 0.97 -6.12
CA LEU A 32 4.22 2.34 -6.56
C LEU A 32 2.73 2.42 -6.94
N TRP A 33 2.20 1.40 -7.60
CA TRP A 33 0.78 1.34 -7.93
C TRP A 33 -0.09 1.24 -6.68
N VAL A 34 0.24 0.34 -5.74
CA VAL A 34 -0.47 0.18 -4.46
C VAL A 34 -0.48 1.49 -3.68
N GLN A 35 0.67 2.16 -3.54
CA GLN A 35 0.78 3.44 -2.85
C GLN A 35 -0.19 4.49 -3.45
N ARG A 36 -0.22 4.63 -4.78
CA ARG A 36 -1.12 5.58 -5.47
C ARG A 36 -2.59 5.26 -5.24
N VAL A 37 -2.96 3.98 -5.29
CA VAL A 37 -4.34 3.55 -5.09
C VAL A 37 -4.78 3.80 -3.64
N ILE A 38 -3.93 3.51 -2.66
CA ILE A 38 -4.20 3.75 -1.23
C ILE A 38 -4.36 5.24 -0.95
N ALA A 39 -3.41 6.06 -1.41
CA ALA A 39 -3.47 7.51 -1.22
C ALA A 39 -4.79 8.09 -1.78
N LYS A 40 -5.22 7.60 -2.95
CA LYS A 40 -6.50 7.98 -3.56
C LYS A 40 -7.71 7.48 -2.75
N ALA A 41 -7.66 6.25 -2.23
CA ALA A 41 -8.74 5.68 -1.42
C ALA A 41 -8.92 6.46 -0.10
N ILE A 42 -7.82 6.82 0.57
CA ILE A 42 -7.83 7.65 1.78
C ILE A 42 -8.41 9.04 1.47
N GLY A 43 -7.91 9.71 0.42
CA GLY A 43 -8.30 11.08 0.10
C GLY A 43 -9.73 11.23 -0.41
N LYS A 44 -10.26 10.23 -1.14
CA LYS A 44 -11.62 10.29 -1.70
C LYS A 44 -12.70 9.67 -0.83
N GLN A 45 -12.34 8.91 0.21
CA GLN A 45 -13.27 8.10 1.02
C GLN A 45 -14.26 7.24 0.19
N GLN A 46 -13.85 6.81 -1.00
CA GLN A 46 -14.72 6.08 -1.93
C GLN A 46 -14.41 4.59 -1.94
N TRP A 47 -15.44 3.81 -2.29
CA TRP A 47 -15.31 2.40 -2.60
C TRP A 47 -14.50 2.21 -3.88
N VAL A 48 -13.33 1.61 -3.77
CA VAL A 48 -12.39 1.46 -4.87
C VAL A 48 -12.11 -0.01 -5.09
N ARG A 49 -12.43 -0.50 -6.30
CA ARG A 49 -11.83 -1.71 -6.86
C ARG A 49 -10.95 -1.34 -8.03
N ARG A 50 -9.70 -1.77 -8.02
CA ARG A 50 -8.72 -1.51 -9.10
C ARG A 50 -7.87 -2.75 -9.32
N ASN A 51 -7.48 -2.95 -10.57
CA ASN A 51 -6.63 -4.07 -10.97
C ASN A 51 -5.37 -3.51 -11.61
N PHE A 52 -4.28 -4.24 -11.49
CA PHE A 52 -3.00 -3.96 -12.12
C PHE A 52 -2.42 -5.25 -12.66
N ARG A 53 -2.00 -5.23 -13.92
CA ARG A 53 -1.27 -6.35 -14.52
C ARG A 53 0.22 -6.08 -14.32
N GLY A 54 0.80 -6.73 -13.31
CA GLY A 54 2.24 -6.78 -13.09
C GLY A 54 2.84 -7.99 -13.80
N ASP A 55 4.16 -8.13 -13.67
CA ASP A 55 4.90 -9.22 -14.31
C ASP A 55 4.60 -10.56 -13.61
N SER A 56 4.30 -10.52 -12.31
CA SER A 56 3.93 -11.69 -11.50
C SER A 56 2.44 -12.06 -11.57
N GLY A 57 1.62 -11.35 -12.34
CA GLY A 57 0.20 -11.64 -12.52
C GLY A 57 -0.71 -10.44 -12.33
N MET A 58 -2.00 -10.70 -12.05
CA MET A 58 -2.95 -9.62 -11.79
C MET A 58 -3.06 -9.35 -10.30
N LEU A 59 -2.66 -8.14 -9.90
CA LEU A 59 -2.82 -7.59 -8.57
C LEU A 59 -4.15 -6.84 -8.50
N ILE A 60 -4.92 -7.09 -7.44
CA ILE A 60 -6.24 -6.51 -7.25
C ILE A 60 -6.29 -5.81 -5.90
N PHE A 61 -6.84 -4.62 -5.91
CA PHE A 61 -7.12 -3.79 -4.76
C PHE A 61 -8.64 -3.67 -4.59
N GLN A 62 -9.14 -3.81 -3.37
CA GLN A 62 -10.54 -3.55 -3.05
C GLN A 62 -10.70 -2.98 -1.64
N THR A 63 -11.52 -1.96 -1.49
CA THR A 63 -12.08 -1.55 -0.18
C THR A 63 -13.32 -2.37 0.14
N LEU A 64 -13.41 -2.86 1.37
CA LEU A 64 -14.51 -3.69 1.91
C LEU A 64 -15.01 -3.05 3.21
N GLU A 65 -16.25 -3.34 3.59
CA GLU A 65 -16.80 -2.98 4.92
C GLU A 65 -17.65 -4.15 5.42
N ASN A 66 -17.49 -4.48 6.69
CA ASN A 66 -18.30 -5.47 7.38
C ASN A 66 -18.64 -4.96 8.80
N HIS A 67 -19.20 -5.84 9.65
CA HIS A 67 -19.56 -5.49 11.04
C HIS A 67 -18.36 -5.04 11.89
N ALA A 68 -17.14 -5.42 11.53
CA ALA A 68 -15.91 -4.99 12.20
C ALA A 68 -15.35 -3.66 11.66
N GLY A 69 -15.94 -3.13 10.59
CA GLY A 69 -15.60 -1.84 9.98
C GLY A 69 -15.00 -1.94 8.58
N LYS A 70 -14.38 -0.85 8.14
CA LYS A 70 -13.75 -0.73 6.81
C LYS A 70 -12.41 -1.45 6.79
N MET A 71 -12.12 -2.11 5.67
CA MET A 71 -10.85 -2.78 5.43
C MET A 71 -10.45 -2.68 3.97
N MET A 72 -9.17 -2.86 3.73
CA MET A 72 -8.58 -2.91 2.40
C MET A 72 -8.08 -4.33 2.15
N ARG A 73 -8.41 -4.89 0.99
CA ARG A 73 -7.92 -6.17 0.52
C ARG A 73 -7.01 -5.95 -0.68
N ILE A 74 -5.80 -6.48 -0.62
CA ILE A 74 -4.88 -6.54 -1.74
C ILE A 74 -4.59 -8.01 -2.00
N TRP A 75 -4.81 -8.47 -3.21
CA TRP A 75 -4.56 -9.87 -3.54
C TRP A 75 -4.07 -10.05 -4.96
N ARG A 76 -3.29 -11.11 -5.17
CA ARG A 76 -2.85 -11.52 -6.50
C ARG A 76 -3.64 -12.73 -6.95
N THR A 77 -4.04 -12.72 -8.22
CA THR A 77 -4.53 -13.92 -8.91
C THR A 77 -3.40 -14.45 -9.80
N GLY A 78 -2.90 -15.65 -9.50
CA GLY A 78 -1.85 -16.33 -10.27
C GLY A 78 -2.07 -17.84 -10.32
N GLU A 79 -1.22 -18.55 -11.07
CA GLU A 79 -1.36 -19.99 -11.35
C GLU A 79 -1.30 -20.89 -10.10
N ARG A 80 -0.68 -20.42 -9.01
CA ARG A 80 -0.46 -21.20 -7.77
C ARG A 80 -1.38 -20.85 -6.61
N GLY A 81 -2.37 -19.97 -6.82
CA GLY A 81 -3.34 -19.60 -5.77
C GLY A 81 -3.52 -18.10 -5.59
N TRP A 82 -4.12 -17.74 -4.44
CA TRP A 82 -4.51 -16.38 -4.10
C TRP A 82 -3.70 -15.90 -2.90
N ASP A 83 -2.65 -15.12 -3.16
CA ASP A 83 -1.94 -14.40 -2.10
C ASP A 83 -2.77 -13.18 -1.72
N THR A 84 -3.25 -13.11 -0.48
CA THR A 84 -4.14 -12.04 -0.01
C THR A 84 -3.61 -11.44 1.28
N ILE A 85 -3.67 -10.11 1.37
CA ILE A 85 -3.47 -9.35 2.61
C ILE A 85 -4.68 -8.46 2.88
N LEU A 86 -5.02 -8.33 4.15
CA LEU A 86 -6.08 -7.48 4.67
C LEU A 86 -5.48 -6.42 5.59
N VAL A 87 -5.87 -5.17 5.37
CA VAL A 87 -5.44 -4.04 6.19
C VAL A 87 -6.66 -3.32 6.77
N PRO A 88 -6.79 -3.26 8.10
CA PRO A 88 -7.92 -2.58 8.75
C PRO A 88 -7.87 -1.08 8.52
N GLY A 89 -9.05 -0.47 8.34
CA GLY A 89 -9.22 0.95 8.11
C GLY A 89 -8.96 1.79 9.35
N ASN A 90 -9.59 1.48 10.49
CA ASN A 90 -9.50 2.24 11.76
C ASN A 90 -9.49 3.77 11.54
N ALA A 91 -10.56 4.34 11.00
CA ALA A 91 -10.64 5.75 10.58
C ALA A 91 -9.50 6.16 9.61
N ASN A 92 -9.16 5.28 8.68
CA ASN A 92 -8.03 5.35 7.75
C ASN A 92 -6.63 5.32 8.38
N ARG A 93 -6.48 5.20 9.72
CA ARG A 93 -5.16 5.12 10.38
C ARG A 93 -4.38 3.89 9.94
N GLY A 94 -5.02 2.72 9.86
CA GLY A 94 -4.33 1.50 9.45
C GLY A 94 -3.83 1.58 8.00
N TRP A 95 -4.62 2.19 7.11
CA TRP A 95 -4.24 2.41 5.72
C TRP A 95 -3.11 3.43 5.58
N ALA A 96 -3.12 4.51 6.38
CA ALA A 96 -2.05 5.49 6.41
C ALA A 96 -0.73 4.91 6.95
N THR A 97 -0.79 4.15 8.06
CA THR A 97 0.37 3.46 8.61
C THR A 97 0.95 2.46 7.60
N PHE A 98 0.09 1.70 6.94
CA PHE A 98 0.51 0.77 5.90
C PHE A 98 1.15 1.48 4.70
N LEU A 99 0.56 2.59 4.24
CA LEU A 99 1.12 3.41 3.16
C LEU A 99 2.53 3.94 3.52
N ASN A 100 2.71 4.42 4.74
CA ASN A 100 4.00 4.93 5.22
C ASN A 100 5.05 3.82 5.38
N GLY A 101 4.63 2.58 5.65
CA GLY A 101 5.53 1.42 5.76
C GLY A 101 5.90 0.80 4.41
N LEU A 102 5.12 1.05 3.36
CA LEU A 102 5.46 0.66 1.99
C LEU A 102 6.52 1.63 1.43
N VAL A 103 7.79 1.38 1.73
CA VAL A 103 8.91 2.13 1.16
C VAL A 103 9.73 1.23 0.27
N VAL A 104 9.98 1.70 -0.95
CA VAL A 104 10.98 1.17 -1.86
C VAL A 104 12.18 2.09 -1.68
N GLU A 105 13.28 1.61 -1.08
CA GLU A 105 14.53 2.37 -1.06
C GLU A 105 14.95 2.56 -2.51
N ALA A 106 14.70 3.74 -3.09
CA ALA A 106 15.12 4.02 -4.44
C ALA A 106 16.63 3.80 -4.52
N GLU A 107 17.07 2.71 -5.17
CA GLU A 107 18.40 2.71 -5.75
C GLU A 107 18.46 3.94 -6.65
N GLU A 108 19.42 4.80 -6.35
CA GLU A 108 19.69 6.09 -6.96
C GLU A 108 19.88 5.94 -8.47
N THR A 109 18.79 5.79 -9.22
CA THR A 109 18.81 5.73 -10.68
C THR A 109 17.65 6.53 -11.25
N GLN A 110 18.07 7.58 -11.95
CA GLN A 110 17.29 8.55 -12.72
C GLN A 110 16.55 9.62 -11.91
N ARG A 111 17.25 10.76 -11.81
CA ARG A 111 16.68 12.10 -11.66
C ARG A 111 15.37 12.22 -12.47
N PHE A 112 14.25 12.27 -11.78
CA PHE A 112 13.02 12.86 -12.28
C PHE A 112 12.70 14.10 -11.44
N PRO A 113 12.18 15.17 -12.05
CA PRO A 113 12.12 16.48 -11.42
C PRO A 113 11.24 16.44 -10.18
N THR A 114 11.84 16.81 -9.05
CA THR A 114 11.23 17.06 -7.75
C THR A 114 10.22 18.19 -7.87
N ASN A 115 9.00 17.87 -8.32
CA ASN A 115 7.87 18.80 -8.32
C ASN A 115 6.63 18.23 -7.62
N VAL A 116 6.85 17.43 -6.58
CA VAL A 116 5.85 17.27 -5.52
C VAL A 116 6.33 18.13 -4.35
N ARG A 117 5.81 19.36 -4.26
CA ARG A 117 5.98 20.16 -3.05
C ARG A 117 5.37 19.38 -1.87
N PRO A 118 6.06 19.26 -0.72
CA PRO A 118 5.41 18.91 0.52
C PRO A 118 4.24 19.89 0.73
N LEU A 119 3.08 19.39 1.16
CA LEU A 119 2.02 20.28 1.65
C LEU A 119 2.63 21.11 2.80
N PRO A 120 2.48 22.45 2.78
CA PRO A 120 2.98 23.26 3.88
C PRO A 120 2.24 22.85 5.15
N LEU A 121 3.01 22.42 6.16
CA LEU A 121 2.57 22.55 7.54
C LEU A 121 2.52 24.06 7.78
N GLU A 122 1.33 24.64 7.87
CA GLU A 122 1.20 26.08 8.13
C GLU A 122 1.91 26.40 9.47
N PRO A 123 2.94 27.25 9.47
CA PRO A 123 3.55 27.72 10.70
C PRO A 123 2.62 28.80 11.27
N GLY A 124 1.73 28.43 12.21
CA GLY A 124 0.86 29.42 12.85
C GLY A 124 -0.33 28.93 13.67
N THR A 125 -0.70 27.65 13.65
CA THR A 125 -1.79 27.17 14.53
C THR A 125 -1.24 26.86 15.92
N SER A 126 -1.15 27.89 16.76
CA SER A 126 -1.00 27.73 18.20
C SER A 126 -2.19 26.95 18.74
N TRP A 127 -1.95 25.71 19.18
CA TRP A 127 -2.87 25.02 20.07
C TRP A 127 -2.86 25.75 21.42
N THR A 128 -3.93 26.50 21.73
CA THR A 128 -4.25 26.90 23.10
C THR A 128 -5.19 25.84 23.70
N PRO A 129 -4.82 25.20 24.82
CA PRO A 129 -5.71 24.26 25.49
C PRO A 129 -6.81 25.03 26.23
N ASN A 130 -8.06 24.61 26.04
CA ASN A 130 -9.13 24.72 27.03
C ASN A 130 -9.56 23.30 27.40
#